data_AF-A0AAW3APT4-F1
#
_entry.id   AF-A0AAW3APT4-F1
#
_cell.length_a   1.000
_cell.length_b   1.000
_cell.length_c   1.000
_cell.angle_alpha   90.00
_cell.angle_beta   90.00
_cell.angle_gamma   90.00
#
_symmetry.space_group_name_H-M   'P 1'
#
loop_
_entity.id
_entity.type
_entity.pdbx_description
1 polymer ?
#
loop_
_entity_poly.entity_id
_entity_poly.type
_entity_poly.pdbx_seq_one_letter_code
_entity_poly.pdbx_strand_id
1 'polypeptide(L)'
;MSSTSPAPLTEAEVRELSTAEIRVNLERCSRLISQPTLLARLRDGGEGIRRRSELFTKELERRRTVEAVNANVNAHLVSPTLIETLKRENEAALLTESTPQFTDVAKEMGLKYKDQRVDVEATVRRMYEGALSEAEIQRILQGVPFGFFLTYAETCEMERQLAREARKAELRKLAAQAARHRDTPQVSGTGV
;
A
#
# COMPACT_ATOMS: atom_id res chain seq x y z
N MET A 1 25.25 27.75 -17.07
CA MET A 1 24.22 26.87 -16.49
C MET A 1 23.17 27.75 -15.85
N SER A 2 22.09 28.02 -16.59
CA SER A 2 20.98 28.87 -16.12
C SER A 2 20.10 28.04 -15.19
N SER A 3 20.32 28.17 -13.89
CA SER A 3 19.40 27.64 -12.88
C SER A 3 18.13 28.49 -12.93
N THR A 4 17.16 28.06 -13.73
CA THR A 4 15.82 28.64 -13.73
C THR A 4 15.24 28.40 -12.34
N SER A 5 15.23 29.44 -11.50
CA SER A 5 14.48 29.39 -10.25
C SER A 5 13.02 29.20 -10.65
N PRO A 6 12.31 28.18 -10.14
CA PRO A 6 10.89 28.04 -10.41
C PRO A 6 10.18 29.32 -9.97
N ALA A 7 9.17 29.73 -10.74
CA ALA A 7 8.37 30.91 -10.43
C ALA A 7 7.84 30.83 -8.99
N PRO A 8 7.75 31.98 -8.28
CA PRO A 8 7.24 31.98 -6.92
C PRO A 8 5.79 31.50 -6.90
N LEU A 9 5.51 30.48 -6.08
CA LEU A 9 4.16 29.95 -5.84
C LEU A 9 3.18 31.09 -5.52
N THR A 10 2.05 31.08 -6.22
CA THR A 10 0.95 32.04 -6.10
C THR A 10 -0.11 31.53 -5.12
N GLU A 11 -0.96 32.43 -4.64
CA GLU A 11 -2.08 32.06 -3.75
C GLU A 11 -3.07 31.09 -4.42
N ALA A 12 -3.26 31.21 -5.74
CA ALA A 12 -4.16 30.33 -6.50
C ALA A 12 -3.63 28.89 -6.54
N GLU A 13 -2.34 28.72 -6.86
CA GLU A 13 -1.69 27.39 -6.87
C GLU A 13 -1.72 26.74 -5.47
N VAL A 14 -1.54 27.52 -4.40
CA VAL A 14 -1.62 27.01 -3.03
C VAL A 14 -3.03 26.55 -2.66
N ARG A 15 -4.07 27.16 -3.24
CA ARG A 15 -5.47 26.74 -3.03
C ARG A 15 -5.80 25.41 -3.72
N GLU A 16 -5.15 25.11 -4.84
CA GLU A 16 -5.32 23.84 -5.56
C GLU A 16 -4.71 22.64 -4.81
N LEU A 17 -3.76 22.88 -3.91
CA LEU A 17 -3.13 21.84 -3.10
C LEU A 17 -4.09 21.25 -2.06
N SER A 18 -3.97 19.96 -1.80
CA SER A 18 -4.70 19.30 -0.71
C SER A 18 -4.23 19.79 0.67
N THR A 19 -5.10 19.68 1.67
CA THR A 19 -4.76 20.08 3.05
C THR A 19 -3.59 19.28 3.61
N ALA A 20 -3.45 18.01 3.21
CA ALA A 20 -2.32 17.16 3.59
C ALA A 20 -1.01 17.65 2.98
N GLU A 21 -1.01 17.98 1.69
CA GLU A 21 0.17 18.52 1.00
C GLU A 21 0.61 19.86 1.59
N ILE A 22 -0.34 20.75 1.93
CA ILE A 22 -0.04 22.02 2.61
C ILE A 22 0.66 21.78 3.95
N ARG A 23 0.18 20.81 4.76
CA ARG A 23 0.80 20.47 6.06
C ARG A 23 2.22 19.93 5.91
N VAL A 24 2.44 19.01 4.98
CA VAL A 24 3.78 18.45 4.71
C VAL A 24 4.75 19.54 4.24
N ASN A 25 4.30 20.42 3.35
CA ASN A 25 5.15 21.52 2.86
C ASN A 25 5.43 22.57 3.94
N LEU A 26 4.46 22.86 4.81
CA LEU A 26 4.65 23.74 5.96
C LEU A 26 5.67 23.16 6.95
N GLU A 27 5.62 21.86 7.21
CA GLU A 27 6.60 21.19 8.08
C GLU A 27 8.01 21.27 7.48
N ARG A 28 8.15 21.00 6.17
CA ARG A 28 9.43 21.15 5.46
C ARG A 28 9.98 22.58 5.55
N CYS A 29 9.12 23.59 5.35
CA CYS A 29 9.52 24.99 5.50
C CYS A 29 9.97 25.27 6.94
N SER A 30 9.25 24.77 7.94
CA SER A 30 9.59 24.95 9.36
C SER A 30 10.95 24.35 9.70
N ARG A 31 11.25 23.13 9.21
CA ARG A 31 12.56 22.47 9.41
C ARG A 31 13.71 23.21 8.72
N LEU A 32 13.46 23.86 7.59
CA LEU A 32 14.47 24.67 6.88
C LEU A 32 14.67 26.03 7.56
N ILE A 33 13.60 26.63 8.05
CA ILE A 33 13.64 27.91 8.79
C ILE A 33 14.40 27.77 10.11
N SER A 34 14.32 26.60 10.77
CA SER A 34 15.08 26.33 11.99
C SER A 34 16.59 26.14 11.76
N GLN A 35 17.07 26.20 10.52
CA GLN A 35 18.49 26.06 10.17
C GLN A 35 19.03 27.31 9.46
N PRO A 36 19.33 28.40 10.19
CA PRO A 36 19.78 29.67 9.61
C PRO A 36 21.05 29.55 8.76
N THR A 37 21.96 28.64 9.12
CA THR A 37 23.21 28.38 8.40
C THR A 37 22.98 27.81 7.01
N LEU A 38 21.91 27.04 6.80
CA LEU A 38 21.51 26.56 5.47
C LEU A 38 20.85 27.66 4.66
N LEU A 39 20.00 28.48 5.28
CA LEU A 39 19.33 29.59 4.61
C LEU A 39 20.33 30.65 4.11
N ALA A 40 21.37 30.93 4.90
CA ALA A 40 22.43 31.89 4.53
C ALA A 40 23.23 31.47 3.28
N ARG A 41 23.21 30.18 2.90
CA ARG A 41 23.85 29.68 1.66
C ARG A 41 23.00 29.91 0.42
N LEU A 42 21.72 30.24 0.58
CA LEU A 42 20.81 30.51 -0.53
C LEU A 42 20.98 31.95 -1.02
N ARG A 43 20.77 32.15 -2.33
CA ARG A 43 20.90 33.46 -2.99
C ARG A 43 19.96 34.53 -2.42
N ASP A 44 18.82 34.11 -1.88
CA ASP A 44 17.78 34.97 -1.31
C ASP A 44 17.77 34.93 0.23
N GLY A 45 18.78 34.32 0.86
CA GLY A 45 18.83 34.17 2.32
C GLY A 45 17.63 33.41 2.91
N GLY A 46 16.96 32.57 2.11
CA GLY A 46 15.78 31.82 2.52
C GLY A 46 14.46 32.59 2.48
N GLU A 47 14.42 33.78 1.87
CA GLU A 47 13.21 34.59 1.79
C GLU A 47 12.07 33.89 1.06
N GLY A 48 12.36 33.18 -0.02
CA GLY A 48 11.37 32.37 -0.73
C GLY A 48 10.77 31.25 0.13
N ILE A 49 11.54 30.69 1.08
CA ILE A 49 11.04 29.66 2.00
C ILE A 49 10.11 30.28 3.04
N ARG A 50 10.48 31.43 3.61
CA ARG A 50 9.62 32.17 4.56
C ARG A 50 8.29 32.57 3.92
N ARG A 51 8.35 33.16 2.72
CA ARG A 51 7.14 33.55 1.96
C ARG A 51 6.22 32.37 1.68
N ARG A 52 6.75 31.21 1.27
CA ARG A 52 5.93 30.00 1.09
C ARG A 52 5.32 29.50 2.39
N SER A 53 6.09 29.53 3.48
CA SER A 53 5.58 29.16 4.81
C SER A 53 4.39 30.02 5.21
N GLU A 54 4.46 31.33 4.98
CA GLU A 54 3.35 32.25 5.26
C GLU A 54 2.12 31.96 4.41
N LEU A 55 2.31 31.67 3.11
CA LEU A 55 1.20 31.32 2.21
C LEU A 55 0.49 30.05 2.67
N PHE A 56 1.24 29.00 3.04
CA PHE A 56 0.67 27.76 3.55
C PHE A 56 -0.07 27.96 4.88
N THR A 57 0.49 28.75 5.80
CA THR A 57 -0.17 29.07 7.07
C THR A 57 -1.48 29.83 6.84
N LYS A 58 -1.46 30.86 5.99
CA LYS A 58 -2.66 31.66 5.67
C LYS A 58 -3.76 30.82 5.03
N GLU A 59 -3.41 29.94 4.10
CA GLU A 59 -4.39 29.05 3.48
C GLU A 59 -4.98 28.04 4.47
N LEU A 60 -4.16 27.50 5.38
CA LEU A 60 -4.63 26.56 6.40
C LEU A 60 -5.59 27.23 7.42
N GLU A 61 -5.30 28.47 7.83
CA GLU A 61 -6.21 29.27 8.65
C GLU A 61 -7.49 29.64 7.89
N ARG A 62 -7.41 29.95 6.60
CA ARG A 62 -8.58 30.18 5.76
C ARG A 62 -9.48 28.93 5.70
N ARG A 63 -8.90 27.74 5.52
CA ARG A 63 -9.68 26.48 5.53
C ARG A 63 -10.34 26.23 6.88
N ARG A 64 -9.63 26.46 7.98
CA ARG A 64 -10.17 26.35 9.35
C ARG A 64 -11.35 27.29 9.60
N THR A 65 -11.25 28.54 9.15
CA THR A 65 -12.34 29.52 9.31
C THR A 65 -13.56 29.16 8.46
N VAL A 66 -13.37 28.68 7.23
CA VAL A 66 -14.47 28.18 6.38
C VAL A 66 -15.13 26.94 6.98
N GLU A 67 -14.35 25.98 7.48
CA GLU A 67 -14.87 24.79 8.19
C GLU A 67 -15.65 25.17 9.44
N ALA A 68 -15.17 26.13 10.24
CA ALA A 68 -15.87 26.61 11.43
C ALA A 68 -17.20 27.31 11.10
N VAL A 69 -17.22 28.12 10.04
CA VAL A 69 -18.46 28.77 9.57
C VAL A 69 -19.45 27.73 9.03
N ASN A 70 -18.98 26.79 8.21
CA ASN A 70 -19.84 25.72 7.67
C ASN A 70 -20.36 24.77 8.76
N ALA A 71 -19.55 24.47 9.78
CA ALA A 71 -19.99 23.69 10.94
C ALA A 71 -21.08 24.42 11.72
N ASN A 72 -20.97 25.74 11.87
CA ASN A 72 -21.97 26.56 12.56
C ASN A 72 -23.29 26.68 11.77
N VAL A 73 -23.21 26.76 10.44
CA VAL A 73 -24.38 26.75 9.55
C VAL A 73 -25.05 25.38 9.52
N ASN A 74 -24.27 24.29 9.47
CA ASN A 74 -24.81 22.91 9.44
C ASN A 74 -25.33 22.44 10.80
N ALA A 75 -24.80 22.93 11.92
CA ALA A 75 -25.32 22.64 13.26
C ALA A 75 -26.76 23.14 13.47
N HIS A 76 -27.21 24.13 12.69
CA HIS A 76 -28.58 24.64 12.75
C HIS A 76 -29.57 23.92 11.82
N LEU A 77 -29.12 23.04 10.91
CA LEU A 77 -29.98 22.45 9.88
C LEU A 77 -29.95 20.91 9.82
N VAL A 78 -29.16 20.22 10.64
CA VAL A 78 -28.92 18.79 10.43
C VAL A 78 -29.01 17.98 11.73
N SER A 79 -29.95 17.03 11.77
CA SER A 79 -30.11 16.10 12.90
C SER A 79 -28.84 15.25 13.11
N PRO A 80 -28.49 14.90 14.37
CA PRO A 80 -27.26 14.18 14.70
C PRO A 80 -27.03 12.90 13.88
N THR A 81 -28.11 12.23 13.50
CA THR A 81 -28.10 11.00 12.69
C THR A 81 -27.56 11.21 11.28
N LEU A 82 -27.84 12.36 10.65
CA LEU A 82 -27.36 12.64 9.28
C LEU A 82 -25.89 13.08 9.28
N ILE A 83 -25.43 13.69 10.38
CA ILE A 83 -24.00 14.03 10.57
C ILE A 83 -23.17 12.75 10.67
N GLU A 84 -23.67 11.73 11.36
CA GLU A 84 -22.98 10.45 11.48
C GLU A 84 -22.94 9.67 10.17
N THR A 85 -24.01 9.70 9.37
CA THR A 85 -24.03 9.07 8.03
C THR A 85 -23.09 9.77 7.07
N LEU A 86 -23.14 11.11 7.01
CA LEU A 86 -22.25 11.90 6.14
C LEU A 86 -20.79 11.79 6.57
N LYS A 87 -20.52 11.62 7.87
CA LYS A 87 -19.16 11.37 8.36
C LYS A 87 -18.64 10.00 7.92
N ARG A 88 -19.46 8.94 7.99
CA ARG A 88 -19.08 7.62 7.45
C ARG A 88 -18.89 7.63 5.94
N GLU A 89 -19.75 8.35 5.21
CA GLU A 89 -19.63 8.49 3.76
C GLU A 89 -18.37 9.28 3.35
N ASN A 90 -18.06 10.37 4.05
CA ASN A 90 -16.82 11.13 3.81
C ASN A 90 -15.57 10.32 4.19
N GLU A 91 -15.58 9.56 5.29
CA GLU A 91 -14.46 8.69 5.66
C GLU A 91 -14.25 7.57 4.62
N ALA A 92 -15.33 6.99 4.08
CA ALA A 92 -15.28 6.02 2.99
C ALA A 92 -14.76 6.63 1.67
N ALA A 93 -15.18 7.86 1.34
CA ALA A 93 -14.70 8.59 0.16
C ALA A 93 -13.21 8.95 0.29
N LEU A 94 -12.75 9.41 1.45
CA LEU A 94 -11.34 9.73 1.72
C LEU A 94 -10.44 8.51 1.57
N LEU A 95 -10.88 7.33 2.03
CA LEU A 95 -10.15 6.07 1.86
C LEU A 95 -10.08 5.64 0.38
N THR A 96 -11.07 6.02 -0.43
CA THR A 96 -11.16 5.64 -1.85
C THR A 96 -10.37 6.60 -2.77
N GLU A 97 -10.27 7.88 -2.42
CA GLU A 97 -9.53 8.88 -3.21
C GLU A 97 -8.02 8.92 -2.92
N SER A 98 -7.58 8.44 -1.75
CA SER A 98 -6.15 8.40 -1.37
C SER A 98 -5.46 7.06 -1.67
N THR A 99 -6.19 6.04 -2.13
CA THR A 99 -5.67 4.74 -2.54
C THR A 99 -5.41 4.51 -4.04
N PRO A 100 -5.90 5.27 -5.03
CA PRO A 100 -5.81 4.83 -6.43
C PRO A 100 -4.37 4.87 -6.94
N GLN A 101 -3.59 5.92 -6.62
CA GLN A 101 -2.21 6.03 -7.11
C GLN A 101 -1.26 5.01 -6.48
N PHE A 102 -1.38 4.70 -5.19
CA PHE A 102 -0.49 3.74 -4.53
C PHE A 102 -0.88 2.29 -4.86
N THR A 103 -2.18 2.01 -5.01
CA THR A 103 -2.63 0.68 -5.41
C THR A 103 -2.27 0.36 -6.85
N ASP A 104 -2.28 1.34 -7.75
CA ASP A 104 -1.93 1.10 -9.15
C ASP A 104 -0.43 0.91 -9.35
N VAL A 105 0.42 1.66 -8.65
CA VAL A 105 1.87 1.42 -8.65
C VAL A 105 2.22 0.08 -8.00
N ALA A 106 1.57 -0.29 -6.89
CA ALA A 106 1.79 -1.59 -6.26
C ALA A 106 1.30 -2.76 -7.14
N LYS A 107 0.18 -2.61 -7.84
CA LYS A 107 -0.31 -3.59 -8.83
C LYS A 107 0.64 -3.68 -10.02
N GLU A 108 1.12 -2.56 -10.55
CA GLU A 108 2.06 -2.52 -11.67
C GLU A 108 3.38 -3.20 -11.30
N MET A 109 3.93 -2.89 -10.11
CA MET A 109 5.13 -3.53 -9.59
C MET A 109 4.92 -5.02 -9.33
N GLY A 110 3.76 -5.39 -8.76
CA GLY A 110 3.37 -6.78 -8.55
C GLY A 110 3.26 -7.56 -9.87
N LEU A 111 2.75 -6.94 -10.94
CA LEU A 111 2.69 -7.52 -12.28
C LEU A 111 4.09 -7.61 -12.93
N LYS A 112 4.91 -6.56 -12.79
CA LYS A 112 6.25 -6.49 -13.37
C LYS A 112 7.19 -7.56 -12.82
N TYR A 113 7.09 -7.87 -11.53
CA TYR A 113 7.97 -8.82 -10.85
C TYR A 113 7.29 -10.15 -10.51
N LYS A 114 6.07 -10.36 -11.01
CA LYS A 114 5.22 -11.53 -10.77
C LYS A 114 5.95 -12.86 -10.96
N ASP A 115 6.73 -12.96 -12.03
CA ASP A 115 7.46 -14.18 -12.40
C ASP A 115 8.99 -13.97 -12.37
N GLN A 116 9.46 -12.92 -11.69
CA GLN A 116 10.89 -12.70 -11.53
C GLN A 116 11.44 -13.70 -10.50
N ARG A 117 12.45 -14.47 -10.91
CA ARG A 117 13.19 -15.35 -9.98
C ARG A 117 14.14 -14.55 -9.11
N VAL A 118 14.14 -14.86 -7.82
CA VAL A 118 15.08 -14.28 -6.87
C VAL A 118 16.46 -14.88 -7.10
N ASP A 119 17.43 -14.02 -7.41
CA ASP A 119 18.83 -14.41 -7.48
C ASP A 119 19.39 -14.54 -6.06
N VAL A 120 19.44 -15.78 -5.57
CA VAL A 120 19.85 -16.11 -4.21
C VAL A 120 21.33 -15.76 -3.97
N GLU A 121 22.19 -15.98 -4.97
CA GLU A 121 23.63 -15.68 -4.87
C GLU A 121 23.86 -14.17 -4.76
N ALA A 122 23.23 -13.38 -5.63
CA ALA A 122 23.32 -11.93 -5.56
C ALA A 122 22.74 -11.37 -4.25
N THR A 123 21.67 -12.00 -3.73
CA THR A 123 21.04 -11.60 -2.47
C THR A 123 21.96 -11.88 -1.27
N VAL A 124 22.55 -13.08 -1.19
CA VAL A 124 23.50 -13.46 -0.14
C VAL A 124 24.72 -12.55 -0.18
N ARG A 125 25.34 -12.35 -1.34
CA ARG A 125 26.51 -11.46 -1.48
C ARG A 125 26.23 -10.03 -1.03
N ARG A 126 25.07 -9.49 -1.39
CA ARG A 126 24.65 -8.15 -0.97
C ARG A 126 24.40 -8.05 0.53
N MET A 127 23.74 -9.06 1.10
CA MET A 127 23.37 -9.06 2.52
C MET A 127 24.58 -9.13 3.46
N TYR A 128 25.62 -9.86 3.06
CA TYR A 128 26.82 -10.04 3.87
C TYR A 128 27.96 -9.07 3.52
N GLU A 129 27.84 -8.25 2.46
CA GLU A 129 28.81 -7.20 2.07
C GLU A 129 30.30 -7.62 2.11
N GLY A 130 30.59 -8.90 1.86
CA GLY A 130 31.96 -9.45 1.92
C GLY A 130 32.42 -9.96 3.29
N ALA A 131 31.56 -10.02 4.30
CA ALA A 131 31.84 -10.60 5.61
C ALA A 131 31.99 -12.12 5.58
N LEU A 132 31.45 -12.80 4.56
CA LEU A 132 31.57 -14.23 4.34
C LEU A 132 32.63 -14.54 3.28
N SER A 133 33.39 -15.61 3.50
CA SER A 133 34.28 -16.16 2.46
C SER A 133 33.46 -16.81 1.33
N GLU A 134 34.05 -16.91 0.13
CA GLU A 134 33.37 -17.57 -1.00
C GLU A 134 33.01 -19.03 -0.72
N ALA A 135 33.80 -19.74 0.10
CA ALA A 135 33.47 -21.10 0.50
C ALA A 135 32.20 -21.18 1.36
N GLU A 136 31.95 -20.18 2.20
CA GLU A 136 30.73 -20.09 3.02
C GLU A 136 29.53 -19.70 2.19
N ILE A 137 29.69 -18.78 1.22
CA ILE A 137 28.65 -18.42 0.27
C ILE A 137 28.20 -19.65 -0.52
N GLN A 138 29.14 -20.43 -1.06
CA GLN A 138 28.81 -21.66 -1.80
C GLN A 138 28.12 -22.71 -0.92
N ARG A 139 28.50 -22.83 0.36
CA ARG A 139 27.82 -23.72 1.31
C ARG A 139 26.37 -23.31 1.54
N ILE A 140 26.11 -22.00 1.69
CA ILE A 140 24.75 -21.47 1.84
C ILE A 140 23.92 -21.77 0.59
N LEU A 141 24.48 -21.53 -0.60
CA LEU A 141 23.78 -21.78 -1.87
C LEU A 141 23.42 -23.24 -2.07
N GLN A 142 24.31 -24.16 -1.71
CA GLN A 142 24.05 -25.60 -1.75
C GLN A 142 22.96 -26.06 -0.76
N GLY A 143 22.74 -25.30 0.32
CA GLY A 143 21.69 -25.57 1.28
C GLY A 143 20.29 -25.15 0.82
N VAL A 144 20.17 -24.35 -0.25
CA VAL A 144 18.88 -23.88 -0.76
C VAL A 144 18.36 -24.86 -1.81
N PRO A 145 17.19 -25.50 -1.59
CA PRO A 145 16.60 -26.39 -2.57
C PRO A 145 16.35 -25.71 -3.92
N PHE A 146 16.53 -26.44 -5.02
CA PHE A 146 16.19 -25.95 -6.35
C PHE A 146 14.68 -25.62 -6.40
N GLY A 147 14.35 -24.38 -6.73
CA GLY A 147 12.95 -23.92 -6.76
C GLY A 147 12.34 -23.61 -5.38
N PHE A 148 13.16 -23.40 -4.35
CA PHE A 148 12.68 -22.94 -3.03
C PHE A 148 11.79 -21.69 -3.13
N PHE A 149 12.13 -20.78 -4.05
CA PHE A 149 11.28 -19.66 -4.43
C PHE A 149 10.53 -19.99 -5.71
N LEU A 150 9.23 -20.26 -5.59
CA LEU A 150 8.34 -20.42 -6.74
C LEU A 150 7.98 -19.05 -7.31
N THR A 151 7.91 -18.96 -8.64
CA THR A 151 7.27 -17.82 -9.31
C THR A 151 5.76 -17.82 -9.06
N TYR A 152 5.08 -16.72 -9.36
CA TYR A 152 3.63 -16.71 -9.24
C TYR A 152 2.97 -17.77 -10.13
N ALA A 153 3.42 -17.91 -11.38
CA ALA A 153 2.88 -18.91 -12.30
C ALA A 153 3.05 -20.33 -11.73
N GLU A 154 4.25 -20.66 -11.23
CA GLU A 154 4.55 -21.95 -10.59
C GLU A 154 3.71 -22.17 -9.33
N THR A 155 3.49 -21.13 -8.53
CA THR A 155 2.64 -21.18 -7.34
C THR A 155 1.19 -21.50 -7.72
N CYS A 156 0.64 -20.80 -8.71
CA CYS A 156 -0.71 -21.06 -9.21
C CYS A 156 -0.85 -22.46 -9.82
N GLU A 157 0.17 -22.96 -10.52
CA GLU A 157 0.16 -24.31 -11.07
C GLU A 157 0.18 -25.36 -9.95
N MET A 158 1.03 -25.18 -8.95
CA MET A 158 1.09 -26.04 -7.77
C MET A 158 -0.25 -26.07 -7.03
N GLU A 159 -0.88 -24.93 -6.80
CA GLU A 159 -2.20 -24.85 -6.15
C GLU A 159 -3.29 -25.56 -6.97
N ARG A 160 -3.31 -25.37 -8.29
CA ARG A 160 -4.24 -26.10 -9.18
C ARG A 160 -4.01 -27.60 -9.09
N GLN A 161 -2.76 -28.04 -9.03
CA GLN A 161 -2.41 -29.44 -8.92
C GLN A 161 -2.89 -30.02 -7.59
N LEU A 162 -2.64 -29.33 -6.46
CA LEU A 162 -3.12 -29.71 -5.14
C LEU A 162 -4.66 -29.81 -5.11
N ALA A 163 -5.36 -28.86 -5.72
CA ALA A 163 -6.82 -28.89 -5.80
C ALA A 163 -7.34 -30.09 -6.61
N ARG A 164 -6.68 -30.43 -7.73
CA ARG A 164 -7.01 -31.62 -8.53
C ARG A 164 -6.79 -32.90 -7.74
N GLU A 165 -5.69 -32.98 -6.99
CA GLU A 165 -5.35 -34.13 -6.16
C GLU A 165 -6.33 -34.31 -5.00
N ALA A 166 -6.69 -33.22 -4.32
CA ALA A 166 -7.69 -33.22 -3.26
C ALA A 166 -9.05 -33.72 -3.79
N ARG A 167 -9.50 -33.18 -4.93
CA ARG A 167 -10.74 -33.62 -5.59
C ARG A 167 -10.68 -35.11 -5.94
N LYS A 168 -9.55 -35.58 -6.49
CA LYS A 168 -9.36 -37.01 -6.82
C LYS A 168 -9.41 -37.89 -5.58
N ALA A 169 -8.86 -37.42 -4.45
CA ALA A 169 -8.91 -38.14 -3.18
C ALA A 169 -10.33 -38.21 -2.60
N GLU A 170 -11.10 -37.13 -2.67
CA GLU A 170 -12.51 -37.12 -2.25
C GLU A 170 -13.38 -38.03 -3.12
N LEU A 171 -13.24 -37.97 -4.44
CA LEU A 171 -13.97 -38.86 -5.35
C LEU A 171 -13.68 -40.33 -5.05
N ARG A 172 -12.44 -40.70 -4.72
CA ARG A 172 -12.08 -42.05 -4.29
C ARG A 172 -12.78 -42.45 -2.98
N LYS A 173 -12.85 -41.53 -2.00
CA LYS A 173 -13.55 -41.77 -0.73
C LYS A 173 -15.04 -42.00 -0.97
N LEU A 174 -15.69 -41.16 -1.78
CA LEU A 174 -17.11 -41.30 -2.12
C LEU A 174 -17.40 -42.60 -2.88
N ALA A 175 -16.55 -42.96 -3.84
CA ALA A 175 -16.67 -44.23 -4.56
C ALA A 175 -16.57 -45.44 -3.61
N ALA A 176 -15.64 -45.40 -2.65
CA ALA A 176 -15.50 -46.47 -1.65
C ALA A 176 -16.71 -46.55 -0.70
N GLN A 177 -17.30 -45.41 -0.31
CA GLN A 177 -18.52 -45.38 0.49
C GLN A 177 -19.72 -45.93 -0.29
N ALA A 178 -19.89 -45.53 -1.55
CA ALA A 178 -20.97 -46.03 -2.41
C ALA A 178 -20.87 -47.55 -2.64
N ALA A 179 -19.66 -48.09 -2.81
CA ALA A 179 -19.44 -49.53 -2.89
C ALA A 179 -19.88 -50.25 -1.60
N ARG A 180 -19.51 -49.73 -0.43
CA ARG A 180 -19.93 -50.30 0.87
C ARG A 180 -21.45 -50.30 1.07
N HIS A 181 -22.13 -49.24 0.66
CA HIS A 181 -23.60 -49.16 0.73
C HIS A 181 -24.30 -50.08 -0.28
N ARG A 182 -23.64 -50.42 -1.39
CA ARG A 182 -24.16 -51.38 -2.37
C ARG A 182 -24.06 -52.83 -1.87
N ASP A 183 -23.04 -53.13 -1.08
CA ASP A 183 -22.77 -54.49 -0.58
C ASP A 183 -23.47 -54.80 0.75
N THR A 184 -24.14 -53.83 1.40
CA THR A 184 -25.01 -54.11 2.55
C THR A 184 -26.29 -54.81 2.07
N PRO A 185 -26.52 -56.10 2.42
CA PRO A 185 -27.72 -56.79 2.01
C PRO A 185 -28.94 -56.10 2.64
N GLN A 186 -29.94 -55.75 1.82
CA GLN A 186 -31.24 -55.37 2.34
C GLN A 186 -31.81 -56.58 3.09
N VAL A 187 -31.73 -56.54 4.42
CA VAL A 187 -32.52 -57.42 5.28
C VAL A 187 -33.97 -57.04 5.02
N SER A 188 -34.57 -57.78 4.09
CA SER A 188 -35.99 -57.70 3.75
C SER A 188 -36.73 -58.18 4.99
N GLY A 189 -37.30 -57.24 5.73
CA GLY A 189 -38.19 -57.53 6.84
C GLY A 189 -39.46 -58.20 6.32
N THR A 190 -39.45 -59.52 6.23
CA THR A 190 -40.65 -60.34 6.37
C THR A 190 -40.87 -60.56 7.85
N GLY A 191 -41.98 -60.04 8.40
CA GLY A 191 -42.22 -60.20 9.83
C GLY A 191 -43.52 -59.58 10.34
N VAL A 192 -44.62 -60.27 10.00
CA VAL A 192 -45.92 -60.37 10.69
C VAL A 192 -46.78 -59.12 10.81
#